data_AF-X8JDQ2-F1
#
_entry.id   AF-X8JDQ2-F1
#
_cell.length_a   1.000
_cell.length_b   1.000
_cell.length_c   1.000
_cell.angle_alpha   90.00
_cell.angle_beta   90.00
_cell.angle_gamma   90.00
#
_symmetry.space_group_name_H-M   'P 1'
#
loop_
_entity.id
_entity.type
_entity.pdbx_description
1 polymer ?
#
loop_
_entity_poly.entity_id
_entity_poly.type
_entity_poly.pdbx_seq_one_letter_code
_entity_poly.pdbx_strand_id
1 'polypeptide(L)'
;MRVALEEAISPPGATLAQYGLPMDAVLKVYDHRFTTSVRHSWNLKAFDPDHEAEYAAYVNGPHAARTPAEMFEGGIEAAEEYLDPNDDNHILREHYIALTIASYFTSERNAYEQLSSLQGWDIPTFYGTTRFLGGEDAPNLDLTKPGILLQYIKGIDLAHTRRDRVDMYSRLGVANFGMRLENFIVKPDGSGVVMINLANTQLRKAGITDYEWKKEKSMYDEEGQLVDRVTFAWDWEFKYIYQWRIDD
;
A
#
# COMPACT_ATOMS: atom_id res chain seq x y z
N MET A 1 13.06 -9.56 -22.99
CA MET A 1 14.31 -8.78 -22.78
C MET A 1 14.07 -7.89 -21.57
N ARG A 2 14.53 -8.28 -20.38
CA ARG A 2 14.49 -7.40 -19.20
C ARG A 2 15.68 -6.46 -19.34
N VAL A 3 15.43 -5.23 -19.76
CA VAL A 3 16.41 -4.17 -19.59
C VAL A 3 16.41 -3.90 -18.09
N ALA A 4 17.41 -4.42 -17.38
CA ALA A 4 17.73 -3.87 -16.07
C ALA A 4 18.08 -2.40 -16.37
N LEU A 5 17.26 -1.46 -15.91
CA LEU A 5 17.67 -0.07 -15.87
C LEU A 5 18.88 -0.05 -14.93
N GLU A 6 20.07 0.00 -15.53
CA GLU A 6 21.26 0.50 -14.84
C GLU A 6 20.88 1.82 -14.19
N GLU A 7 21.43 2.08 -13.01
CA GLU A 7 21.15 3.28 -12.22
C GLU A 7 21.17 4.54 -13.11
N ALA A 8 19.98 5.07 -13.41
CA ALA A 8 19.82 6.19 -14.32
C ALA A 8 19.68 7.48 -13.50
N ILE A 9 20.70 8.33 -13.57
CA ILE A 9 20.65 9.66 -12.97
C ILE A 9 20.08 10.63 -14.00
N SER A 10 18.91 11.18 -13.71
CA SER A 10 18.26 12.21 -14.54
C SER A 10 18.87 13.58 -14.27
N PRO A 11 19.47 14.27 -15.26
CA PRO A 11 19.87 15.66 -15.10
C PRO A 11 18.63 16.56 -14.93
N PRO A 12 18.78 17.77 -14.37
CA PRO A 12 17.69 18.74 -14.30
C PRO A 12 17.09 18.99 -15.69
N GLY A 13 15.76 18.88 -15.81
CA GLY A 13 15.03 19.10 -17.06
C GLY A 13 14.96 17.90 -18.01
N ALA A 14 15.55 16.74 -17.66
CA ALA A 14 15.33 15.52 -18.43
C ALA A 14 13.91 14.97 -18.23
N THR A 15 13.42 14.27 -19.25
CA THR A 15 12.09 13.65 -19.29
C THR A 15 12.20 12.15 -19.15
N LEU A 16 11.16 11.51 -18.61
CA LEU A 16 11.08 10.05 -18.49
C LEU A 16 11.29 9.34 -19.85
N ALA A 17 10.81 9.92 -20.95
CA ALA A 17 10.98 9.38 -22.30
C ALA A 17 12.45 9.19 -22.73
N GLN A 18 13.37 10.03 -22.24
CA GLN A 18 14.80 9.89 -22.55
C GLN A 18 15.42 8.61 -21.96
N TYR A 19 14.75 7.99 -20.99
CA TYR A 19 15.14 6.75 -20.34
C TYR A 19 14.28 5.55 -20.79
N GLY A 20 13.49 5.71 -21.86
CA GLY A 20 12.55 4.68 -22.31
C GLY A 20 11.37 4.46 -21.37
N LEU A 21 11.13 5.39 -20.44
CA LEU A 21 9.99 5.40 -19.54
C LEU A 21 8.83 6.22 -20.14
N PRO A 22 7.58 5.92 -19.82
CA PRO A 22 6.45 6.71 -20.31
C PRO A 22 6.46 8.13 -19.76
N MET A 23 5.89 9.07 -20.52
CA MET A 23 5.81 10.48 -20.15
C MET A 23 4.98 10.72 -18.88
N ASP A 24 3.97 9.88 -18.64
CA ASP A 24 3.11 9.96 -17.46
C ASP A 24 3.39 8.76 -16.54
N ALA A 25 3.82 9.06 -15.32
CA ALA A 25 4.07 8.07 -14.27
C ALA A 25 3.66 8.62 -12.91
N VAL A 26 3.41 7.71 -11.96
CA VAL A 26 3.14 8.04 -10.56
C VAL A 26 4.37 7.71 -9.74
N LEU A 27 4.93 8.73 -9.07
CA LEU A 27 5.90 8.53 -8.01
C LEU A 27 5.15 8.41 -6.67
N LYS A 28 5.23 7.24 -6.04
CA LYS A 28 4.71 7.02 -4.69
C LYS A 28 5.87 6.98 -3.69
N VAL A 29 5.87 7.88 -2.72
CA VAL A 29 6.90 7.99 -1.67
C VAL A 29 6.33 7.50 -0.34
N TYR A 30 7.08 6.68 0.39
CA TYR A 30 6.64 6.08 1.65
C TYR A 30 7.17 6.88 2.83
N ASP A 31 6.50 7.99 3.10
CA ASP A 31 6.84 8.89 4.19
C ASP A 31 5.62 9.14 5.07
N HIS A 32 5.72 8.69 6.32
CA HIS A 32 4.65 8.78 7.32
C HIS A 32 4.12 10.21 7.54
N ARG A 33 4.94 11.23 7.34
CA ARG A 33 4.58 12.64 7.52
C ARG A 33 3.51 13.10 6.54
N PHE A 34 3.46 12.49 5.36
CA PHE A 34 2.54 12.86 4.27
C PHE A 34 1.35 11.90 4.10
N THR A 35 1.10 11.04 5.09
CA THR A 35 0.04 10.01 5.02
C THR A 35 -1.35 10.54 5.38
N THR A 36 -1.82 11.58 4.67
CA THR A 36 -3.03 12.36 5.01
C THR A 36 -4.25 11.52 5.45
N SER A 37 -4.62 10.49 4.69
CA SER A 37 -5.78 9.64 5.01
C SER A 37 -5.59 8.78 6.27
N VAL A 38 -4.36 8.30 6.48
CA VAL A 38 -3.96 7.56 7.69
C VAL A 38 -3.98 8.51 8.88
N ARG A 39 -3.37 9.70 8.77
CA ARG A 39 -3.36 10.69 9.85
C ARG A 39 -4.76 11.06 10.32
N HIS A 40 -5.68 11.26 9.37
CA HIS A 40 -7.10 11.48 9.68
C HIS A 40 -7.74 10.28 10.40
N SER A 41 -7.52 9.06 9.91
CA SER A 41 -8.13 7.84 10.47
C SER A 41 -7.62 7.52 11.88
N TRP A 42 -6.38 7.90 12.17
CA TRP A 42 -5.68 7.60 13.42
C TRP A 42 -5.61 8.80 14.39
N ASN A 43 -6.33 9.88 14.08
CA ASN A 43 -6.33 11.12 14.85
C ASN A 43 -4.91 11.65 15.15
N LEU A 44 -4.02 11.57 14.16
CA LEU A 44 -2.68 12.14 14.25
C LEU A 44 -2.73 13.63 13.90
N LYS A 45 -1.92 14.42 14.61
CA LYS A 45 -1.70 15.85 14.30
C LYS A 45 -1.26 16.00 12.84
N ALA A 46 -1.52 17.14 12.20
CA ALA A 46 -0.87 17.42 10.93
C ALA A 46 0.66 17.40 11.07
N PHE A 47 1.39 17.23 9.98
CA PHE A 47 2.84 17.43 10.02
C PHE A 47 3.15 18.85 10.49
N ASP A 48 4.02 18.94 11.49
CA ASP A 48 4.54 20.17 12.05
C ASP A 48 6.00 19.93 12.48
N PRO A 49 6.94 20.88 12.27
CA PRO A 49 8.35 20.68 12.62
C PRO A 49 8.59 20.36 14.10
N ASP A 50 7.80 20.92 15.02
CA ASP A 50 7.98 20.66 16.46
C ASP A 50 7.54 19.24 16.81
N HIS A 51 6.45 18.77 16.19
CA HIS A 51 6.00 17.37 16.31
C HIS A 51 7.02 16.39 15.70
N GLU A 52 7.62 16.73 14.56
CA GLU A 52 8.69 15.91 13.96
C GLU A 52 9.93 15.85 14.86
N ALA A 53 10.29 16.96 15.51
CA ALA A 53 11.40 16.98 16.47
C ALA A 53 11.11 16.11 17.71
N GLU A 54 9.87 16.15 18.22
CA GLU A 54 9.41 15.28 19.30
C GLU A 54 9.49 13.80 18.91
N TYR A 55 8.99 13.45 17.72
CA TYR A 55 9.06 12.09 17.18
C TYR A 55 10.52 11.64 16.96
N ALA A 56 11.37 12.52 16.43
CA ALA A 56 12.79 12.25 16.24
C ALA A 56 13.50 11.98 17.58
N ALA A 57 13.14 12.69 18.66
CA ALA A 57 13.68 12.42 19.99
C ALA A 57 13.25 11.02 20.50
N TYR A 58 11.99 10.64 20.28
CA TYR A 58 11.47 9.33 20.66
C TYR A 58 12.17 8.19 19.91
N VAL A 59 12.26 8.24 18.57
CA VAL A 59 12.81 7.13 17.76
C VAL A 59 14.31 6.88 17.99
N ASN A 60 15.02 7.92 18.42
CA ASN A 60 16.42 7.85 18.83
C ASN A 60 16.60 7.40 20.29
N GLY A 61 15.51 7.25 21.04
CA GLY A 61 15.52 6.72 22.40
C GLY A 61 15.78 5.21 22.45
N PRO A 62 16.20 4.69 23.62
CA PRO A 62 16.54 3.28 23.82
C PRO A 62 15.32 2.34 23.82
N HIS A 63 14.11 2.87 23.97
CA HIS A 63 12.86 2.09 24.06
C HIS A 63 12.01 2.13 22.78
N ALA A 64 12.49 2.79 21.72
CA ALA A 64 11.77 2.81 20.46
C ALA A 64 11.82 1.44 19.79
N ALA A 65 10.65 0.90 19.46
CA ALA A 65 10.53 -0.33 18.68
C ALA A 65 11.18 -0.17 17.30
N ARG A 66 11.69 -1.26 16.74
CA ARG A 66 12.27 -1.29 15.38
C ARG A 66 11.38 -2.01 14.39
N THR A 67 10.42 -2.78 14.88
CA THR A 67 9.44 -3.49 14.06
C THR A 67 8.05 -3.41 14.68
N PRO A 68 6.96 -3.53 13.88
CA PRO A 68 5.63 -3.67 14.45
C PRO A 68 5.51 -4.84 15.42
N ALA A 69 6.25 -5.94 15.20
CA ALA A 69 6.24 -7.09 16.10
C ALA A 69 6.81 -6.76 17.48
N GLU A 70 7.92 -6.01 17.55
CA GLU A 70 8.48 -5.52 18.82
C GLU A 70 7.52 -4.57 19.54
N MET A 71 6.80 -3.73 18.78
CA MET A 71 5.82 -2.81 19.36
C MET A 71 4.66 -3.54 20.07
N PHE A 72 4.32 -4.73 19.59
CA PHE A 72 3.23 -5.55 20.11
C PHE A 72 3.70 -6.79 20.88
N GLU A 73 4.89 -6.75 21.49
CA GLU A 73 5.46 -7.90 22.22
C GLU A 73 4.57 -8.39 23.40
N GLY A 74 3.54 -7.63 23.79
CA GLY A 74 2.49 -8.00 24.73
C GLY A 74 1.20 -8.63 24.13
N GLY A 75 1.11 -8.79 22.81
CA GLY A 75 -0.06 -9.34 22.11
C GLY A 75 -1.08 -8.30 21.61
N ILE A 76 -2.20 -8.78 21.04
CA ILE A 76 -3.26 -7.95 20.43
C ILE A 76 -3.90 -7.00 21.45
N GLU A 77 -4.05 -7.42 22.70
CA GLU A 77 -4.61 -6.59 23.77
C GLU A 77 -3.76 -5.34 24.05
N ALA A 78 -2.42 -5.47 24.01
CA ALA A 78 -1.53 -4.32 24.10
C ALA A 78 -1.59 -3.44 22.85
N ALA A 79 -1.81 -4.04 21.67
CA ALA A 79 -1.97 -3.30 20.42
C ALA A 79 -3.19 -2.37 20.45
N GLU A 80 -4.32 -2.82 20.99
CA GLU A 80 -5.54 -1.99 21.11
C GLU A 80 -5.32 -0.77 22.02
N GLU A 81 -4.54 -0.92 23.09
CA GLU A 81 -4.19 0.18 24.01
C GLU A 81 -3.29 1.24 23.34
N TYR A 82 -2.35 0.82 22.48
CA TYR A 82 -1.49 1.74 21.72
C TYR A 82 -2.21 2.48 20.59
N LEU A 83 -3.36 1.98 20.18
CA LEU A 83 -4.06 2.35 18.95
C LEU A 83 -5.36 3.13 19.20
N ASP A 84 -5.71 3.40 20.46
CA ASP A 84 -6.86 4.26 20.78
C ASP A 84 -6.62 5.69 20.26
N PRO A 85 -7.42 6.18 19.28
CA PRO A 85 -7.27 7.54 18.76
C PRO A 85 -7.64 8.62 19.79
N ASN A 86 -8.25 8.27 20.92
CA ASN A 86 -8.70 9.19 21.96
C ASN A 86 -7.70 9.34 23.13
N ASP A 87 -6.61 8.56 23.15
CA ASP A 87 -5.57 8.67 24.17
C ASP A 87 -4.48 9.69 23.77
N ASP A 88 -3.74 10.25 24.73
CA ASP A 88 -2.69 11.25 24.55
C ASP A 88 -1.36 10.66 24.01
N ASN A 89 -1.32 9.37 23.71
CA ASN A 89 -0.15 8.66 23.17
C ASN A 89 0.14 8.92 21.67
N HIS A 90 0.10 10.18 21.22
CA HIS A 90 0.25 10.54 19.80
C HIS A 90 1.60 10.14 19.21
N ILE A 91 2.68 10.17 20.00
CA ILE A 91 4.03 9.75 19.53
C ILE A 91 4.12 8.25 19.28
N LEU A 92 3.47 7.43 20.10
CA LEU A 92 3.41 5.98 19.86
C LEU A 92 2.60 5.68 18.60
N ARG A 93 1.46 6.35 18.39
CA ARG A 93 0.70 6.21 17.14
C ARG A 93 1.51 6.68 15.92
N GLU A 94 2.22 7.79 16.03
CA GLU A 94 3.13 8.27 14.97
C GLU A 94 4.19 7.21 14.63
N HIS A 95 4.79 6.60 15.66
CA HIS A 95 5.78 5.56 15.49
C HIS A 95 5.22 4.29 14.84
N TYR A 96 4.03 3.85 15.25
CA TYR A 96 3.33 2.73 14.63
C TYR A 96 3.09 2.99 13.14
N ILE A 97 2.63 4.18 12.77
CA ILE A 97 2.45 4.55 11.36
C ILE A 97 3.79 4.58 10.64
N ALA A 98 4.86 5.12 11.24
CA ALA A 98 6.18 5.12 10.63
C ALA A 98 6.70 3.71 10.32
N LEU A 99 6.58 2.78 11.28
CA LEU A 99 6.95 1.37 11.09
C LEU A 99 6.09 0.69 10.03
N THR A 100 4.79 0.97 10.03
CA THR A 100 3.82 0.41 9.08
C THR A 100 4.10 0.90 7.65
N ILE A 101 4.31 2.20 7.46
CA ILE A 101 4.62 2.81 6.15
C ILE A 101 5.95 2.30 5.59
N ALA A 102 6.96 2.10 6.44
CA ALA A 102 8.21 1.49 6.02
C ALA A 102 8.00 0.05 5.51
N SER A 103 7.14 -0.73 6.20
CA SER A 103 6.77 -2.08 5.75
C SER A 103 5.99 -2.09 4.43
N TYR A 104 5.14 -1.08 4.19
CA TYR A 104 4.33 -0.94 2.98
C TYR A 104 5.17 -0.77 1.72
N PHE A 105 6.30 -0.07 1.79
CA PHE A 105 7.23 0.01 0.66
C PHE A 105 7.70 -1.39 0.24
N THR A 106 8.15 -2.17 1.21
CA THR A 106 8.67 -3.52 0.98
C THR A 106 7.57 -4.45 0.47
N SER A 107 6.39 -4.40 1.09
CA SER A 107 5.24 -5.20 0.70
C SER A 107 4.79 -4.90 -0.73
N GLU A 108 4.60 -3.62 -1.08
CA GLU A 108 4.12 -3.23 -2.40
C GLU A 108 5.11 -3.60 -3.50
N ARG A 109 6.41 -3.36 -3.28
CA ARG A 109 7.46 -3.78 -4.22
C ARG A 109 7.38 -5.28 -4.48
N ASN A 110 7.35 -6.08 -3.42
CA ASN A 110 7.31 -7.54 -3.54
C ASN A 110 6.00 -8.02 -4.20
N ALA A 111 4.88 -7.34 -3.94
CA ALA A 111 3.60 -7.62 -4.59
C ALA A 111 3.67 -7.39 -6.11
N TYR A 112 4.26 -6.28 -6.56
CA TYR A 112 4.46 -6.03 -7.99
C TYR A 112 5.38 -7.06 -8.64
N GLU A 113 6.47 -7.46 -7.97
CA GLU A 113 7.37 -8.50 -8.44
C GLU A 113 6.65 -9.86 -8.60
N GLN A 114 5.86 -10.25 -7.59
CA GLN A 114 5.08 -11.49 -7.60
C GLN A 114 3.97 -11.47 -8.65
N LEU A 115 3.30 -10.34 -8.84
CA LEU A 115 2.18 -10.16 -9.77
C LEU A 115 2.61 -9.66 -11.16
N SER A 116 3.87 -9.88 -11.53
CA SER A 116 4.44 -9.38 -12.80
C SER A 116 3.63 -9.74 -14.05
N SER A 117 2.91 -10.87 -14.05
CA SER A 117 2.05 -11.28 -15.18
C SER A 117 0.77 -10.45 -15.34
N LEU A 118 0.37 -9.67 -14.33
CA LEU A 118 -0.84 -8.85 -14.34
C LEU A 118 -0.58 -7.37 -14.67
N GLN A 119 0.69 -6.97 -14.66
CA GLN A 119 1.10 -5.58 -14.84
C GLN A 119 0.72 -5.04 -16.23
N GLY A 120 0.18 -3.83 -16.27
CA GLY A 120 -0.32 -3.15 -17.47
C GLY A 120 -1.78 -3.44 -17.81
N TRP A 121 -2.36 -4.50 -17.24
CA TRP A 121 -3.72 -4.95 -17.51
C TRP A 121 -4.60 -4.77 -16.28
N ASP A 122 -4.37 -5.59 -15.25
CA ASP A 122 -5.19 -5.65 -14.03
C ASP A 122 -4.57 -4.83 -12.88
N ILE A 123 -3.26 -4.60 -12.92
CA ILE A 123 -2.53 -3.70 -12.00
C ILE A 123 -1.57 -2.79 -12.79
N PRO A 124 -1.11 -1.65 -12.24
CA PRO A 124 -0.13 -0.78 -12.90
C PRO A 124 1.15 -1.51 -13.28
N THR A 125 1.81 -1.07 -14.35
CA THR A 125 3.22 -1.44 -14.57
C THR A 125 4.11 -0.84 -13.49
N PHE A 126 4.97 -1.66 -12.90
CA PHE A 126 6.01 -1.28 -11.96
C PHE A 126 7.31 -1.02 -12.72
N TYR A 127 7.74 0.24 -12.76
CA TYR A 127 8.96 0.64 -13.46
C TYR A 127 10.21 0.45 -12.60
N GLY A 128 10.06 0.46 -11.28
CA GLY A 128 11.15 0.22 -10.34
C GLY A 128 11.01 1.01 -9.04
N THR A 129 12.03 0.89 -8.19
CA THR A 129 12.17 1.70 -6.99
C THR A 129 12.90 3.00 -7.28
N THR A 130 12.68 4.01 -6.44
CA THR A 130 13.30 5.33 -6.54
C THR A 130 13.92 5.73 -5.22
N ARG A 131 14.98 6.53 -5.28
CA ARG A 131 15.59 7.20 -4.12
C ARG A 131 15.92 8.63 -4.50
N PHE A 132 15.92 9.54 -3.53
CA PHE A 132 16.43 10.88 -3.77
C PHE A 132 17.97 10.86 -3.79
N LEU A 133 18.57 11.70 -4.64
CA LEU A 133 20.03 11.75 -4.82
C LEU A 133 20.69 12.92 -4.05
N GLY A 134 19.92 13.70 -3.30
CA GLY A 134 20.34 14.93 -2.62
C GLY A 134 19.53 16.14 -3.06
N GLY A 135 19.66 17.25 -2.33
CA GLY A 135 18.98 18.52 -2.60
C GLY A 135 18.93 19.38 -1.34
N GLU A 136 19.51 20.58 -1.38
CA GLU A 136 19.56 21.51 -0.24
C GLU A 136 18.21 22.19 0.06
N ASP A 137 17.23 22.09 -0.85
CA ASP A 137 16.07 23.00 -0.91
C ASP A 137 14.71 22.40 -0.53
N ALA A 138 14.65 21.21 0.07
CA ALA A 138 13.37 20.60 0.50
C ALA A 138 13.29 20.52 2.03
N PRO A 139 13.04 21.65 2.74
CA PRO A 139 13.18 21.76 4.20
C PRO A 139 12.28 20.84 5.03
N ASN A 140 11.39 20.05 4.41
CA ASN A 140 10.50 19.11 5.09
C ASN A 140 10.45 17.74 4.41
N LEU A 141 11.31 17.46 3.41
CA LEU A 141 11.34 16.18 2.72
C LEU A 141 12.54 15.36 3.22
N ASP A 142 12.27 14.14 3.64
CA ASP A 142 13.30 13.21 4.09
C ASP A 142 13.72 12.44 2.86
N LEU A 143 14.85 12.86 2.31
CA LEU A 143 15.43 12.32 1.10
C LEU A 143 15.87 10.84 1.26
N THR A 144 15.88 10.31 2.49
CA THR A 144 16.15 8.89 2.73
C THR A 144 14.93 8.00 2.46
N LYS A 145 13.73 8.59 2.35
CA LYS A 145 12.50 7.80 2.15
C LYS A 145 12.47 7.19 0.75
N PRO A 146 12.21 5.87 0.65
CA PRO A 146 12.15 5.21 -0.64
C PRO A 146 10.84 5.54 -1.35
N GLY A 147 10.85 5.37 -2.67
CA GLY A 147 9.65 5.42 -3.48
C GLY A 147 9.58 4.30 -4.51
N ILE A 148 8.44 4.22 -5.17
CA ILE A 148 8.23 3.39 -6.36
C ILE A 148 7.69 4.24 -7.50
N LEU A 149 8.08 3.88 -8.71
CA LEU A 149 7.59 4.48 -9.94
C LEU A 149 6.62 3.53 -10.62
N LEU A 150 5.40 4.00 -10.85
CA LEU A 150 4.29 3.21 -11.38
C LEU A 150 3.70 3.83 -12.64
N GLN A 151 3.07 3.00 -13.44
CA GLN A 151 2.21 3.45 -14.54
C GLN A 151 1.12 4.37 -14.02
N TYR A 152 0.97 5.54 -14.64
CA TYR A 152 -0.20 6.37 -14.43
C TYR A 152 -1.43 5.73 -15.11
N ILE A 153 -2.49 5.54 -14.35
CA ILE A 153 -3.76 5.01 -14.86
C ILE A 153 -4.77 6.15 -14.89
N LYS A 154 -5.18 6.55 -16.10
CA LYS A 154 -6.26 7.51 -16.29
C LYS A 154 -7.61 6.83 -16.05
N GLY A 155 -8.44 7.42 -15.21
CA GLY A 155 -9.80 6.94 -14.97
C GLY A 155 -10.47 7.61 -13.80
N ILE A 156 -11.52 6.96 -13.31
CA ILE A 156 -12.26 7.35 -12.12
C ILE A 156 -12.27 6.19 -11.13
N ASP A 157 -12.29 6.50 -9.84
CA ASP A 157 -12.36 5.48 -8.81
C ASP A 157 -13.67 4.69 -8.96
N LEU A 158 -13.57 3.38 -8.78
CA LEU A 158 -14.71 2.49 -8.91
C LEU A 158 -15.83 2.88 -7.94
N ALA A 159 -15.53 3.47 -6.77
CA ALA A 159 -16.54 4.00 -5.84
C ALA A 159 -17.55 4.98 -6.50
N HIS A 160 -17.15 5.67 -7.58
CA HIS A 160 -17.96 6.67 -8.27
C HIS A 160 -18.62 6.16 -9.56
N THR A 161 -18.45 4.87 -9.90
CA THR A 161 -19.05 4.28 -11.10
C THR A 161 -19.36 2.81 -10.93
N ARG A 162 -20.47 2.36 -11.51
CA ARG A 162 -20.83 0.94 -11.47
C ARG A 162 -20.06 0.16 -12.53
N ARG A 163 -19.58 -1.04 -12.18
CA ARG A 163 -19.10 -2.07 -13.11
C ARG A 163 -19.62 -3.43 -12.67
N ASP A 164 -19.95 -4.26 -13.65
CA ASP A 164 -20.56 -5.57 -13.42
C ASP A 164 -19.53 -6.68 -13.15
N ARG A 165 -18.23 -6.36 -13.18
CA ARG A 165 -17.17 -7.35 -12.93
C ARG A 165 -15.87 -6.70 -12.47
N VAL A 166 -15.32 -7.24 -11.39
CA VAL A 166 -13.96 -6.99 -10.91
C VAL A 166 -13.31 -8.37 -10.74
N ASP A 167 -12.31 -8.68 -11.57
CA ASP A 167 -11.59 -9.94 -11.46
C ASP A 167 -10.57 -9.83 -10.32
N MET A 168 -10.58 -10.81 -9.41
CA MET A 168 -9.66 -10.86 -8.27
C MET A 168 -8.48 -11.79 -8.55
N TYR A 169 -7.29 -11.39 -8.13
CA TYR A 169 -6.04 -12.15 -8.30
C TYR A 169 -5.67 -12.99 -7.08
N SER A 170 -6.68 -13.35 -6.28
CA SER A 170 -6.57 -14.09 -5.01
C SER A 170 -5.82 -15.43 -5.13
N ARG A 171 -5.72 -15.98 -6.35
CA ARG A 171 -5.04 -17.24 -6.68
C ARG A 171 -3.52 -17.13 -6.83
N LEU A 172 -2.96 -15.93 -6.91
CA LEU A 172 -1.54 -15.72 -7.23
C LEU A 172 -0.62 -15.66 -5.99
N GLY A 173 -1.06 -16.25 -4.88
CA GLY A 173 -0.29 -16.27 -3.63
C GLY A 173 -0.20 -14.91 -2.94
N VAL A 174 -1.18 -14.04 -3.20
CA VAL A 174 -1.27 -12.67 -2.68
C VAL A 174 -2.57 -12.52 -1.88
N ALA A 175 -2.47 -11.91 -0.70
CA ALA A 175 -3.61 -11.46 0.09
C ALA A 175 -3.50 -9.94 0.24
N ASN A 176 -4.49 -9.19 -0.25
CA ASN A 176 -4.51 -7.73 -0.15
C ASN A 176 -5.47 -7.30 0.96
N PHE A 177 -4.94 -6.65 1.99
CA PHE A 177 -5.68 -6.15 3.15
C PHE A 177 -6.23 -4.73 2.93
N GLY A 178 -6.07 -4.19 1.72
CA GLY A 178 -6.53 -2.88 1.30
C GLY A 178 -7.71 -2.94 0.33
N MET A 179 -8.52 -3.99 0.33
CA MET A 179 -9.65 -4.13 -0.61
C MET A 179 -10.71 -3.05 -0.35
N ARG A 180 -10.68 -1.99 -1.16
CA ARG A 180 -11.63 -0.87 -1.12
C ARG A 180 -11.94 -0.41 -2.53
N LEU A 181 -13.15 0.10 -2.78
CA LEU A 181 -13.57 0.55 -4.11
C LEU A 181 -12.70 1.69 -4.66
N GLU A 182 -12.16 2.51 -3.78
CA GLU A 182 -11.24 3.61 -4.09
C GLU A 182 -9.86 3.11 -4.56
N ASN A 183 -9.52 1.85 -4.29
CA ASN A 183 -8.28 1.24 -4.78
C ASN A 183 -8.45 0.57 -6.15
N PHE A 184 -9.54 0.87 -6.86
CA PHE A 184 -9.77 0.43 -8.24
C PHE A 184 -10.05 1.63 -9.14
N ILE A 185 -9.34 1.71 -10.26
CA ILE A 185 -9.55 2.73 -11.28
C ILE A 185 -10.26 2.12 -12.48
N VAL A 186 -11.41 2.68 -12.85
CA VAL A 186 -12.13 2.32 -14.06
C VAL A 186 -11.61 3.14 -15.23
N LYS A 187 -11.06 2.46 -16.24
CA LYS A 187 -10.54 3.13 -17.44
C LYS A 187 -11.69 3.69 -18.29
N PRO A 188 -11.57 4.92 -18.81
CA PRO A 188 -12.65 5.59 -19.53
C PRO A 188 -12.90 5.02 -20.93
N ASP A 189 -11.91 4.33 -21.51
CA ASP A 189 -12.00 3.64 -22.80
C ASP A 189 -12.76 2.31 -22.73
N GLY A 190 -13.16 1.90 -21.52
CA GLY A 190 -13.85 0.63 -21.29
C GLY A 190 -12.92 -0.58 -21.28
N SER A 191 -11.59 -0.41 -21.33
CA SER A 191 -10.64 -1.51 -21.39
C SER A 191 -10.55 -2.32 -20.09
N GLY A 192 -11.24 -1.90 -19.02
CA GLY A 192 -11.36 -2.65 -17.77
C GLY A 192 -11.21 -1.81 -16.51
N VAL A 193 -10.95 -2.50 -15.41
CA VAL A 193 -10.73 -1.95 -14.07
C VAL A 193 -9.31 -2.33 -13.66
N VAL A 194 -8.54 -1.37 -13.14
CA VAL A 194 -7.17 -1.59 -12.67
C VAL A 194 -7.14 -1.44 -11.16
N MET A 195 -6.62 -2.44 -10.46
CA MET A 195 -6.40 -2.34 -9.03
C MET A 195 -5.08 -1.63 -8.73
N ILE A 196 -5.11 -0.68 -7.83
CA ILE A 196 -3.96 0.07 -7.33
C ILE A 196 -3.74 -0.22 -5.84
N ASN A 197 -2.67 0.36 -5.29
CA ASN A 197 -2.39 0.37 -3.86
C ASN A 197 -2.23 -1.04 -3.26
N LEU A 198 -1.09 -1.68 -3.58
CA LEU A 198 -0.72 -3.01 -3.08
C LEU A 198 0.14 -2.94 -1.80
N ALA A 199 0.18 -1.78 -1.13
CA ALA A 199 0.96 -1.51 0.07
C ALA A 199 0.65 -2.44 1.24
N ASN A 200 -0.63 -2.75 1.45
CA ASN A 200 -1.07 -3.58 2.55
C ASN A 200 -1.29 -5.02 2.09
N THR A 201 -0.23 -5.63 1.56
CA THR A 201 -0.28 -6.98 0.98
C THR A 201 0.56 -7.97 1.79
N GLN A 202 0.13 -9.23 1.83
CA GLN A 202 0.93 -10.35 2.30
C GLN A 202 1.13 -11.38 1.19
N LEU A 203 2.38 -11.83 1.05
CA LEU A 203 2.73 -12.94 0.18
C LEU A 203 2.66 -14.26 0.94
N ARG A 204 2.17 -15.29 0.27
CA ARG A 204 2.23 -16.66 0.78
C ARG A 204 3.69 -17.05 1.02
N LYS A 205 4.01 -17.46 2.25
CA LYS A 205 5.36 -17.93 2.60
C LYS A 205 5.62 -19.29 1.95
N ALA A 206 6.90 -19.54 1.64
CA ALA A 206 7.33 -20.85 1.17
C ALA A 206 6.99 -21.95 2.20
N GLY A 207 6.50 -23.09 1.72
CA GLY A 207 6.18 -24.25 2.57
C GLY A 207 4.77 -24.23 3.18
N ILE A 208 4.05 -23.11 3.15
CA ILE A 208 2.63 -23.08 3.53
C ILE A 208 1.82 -23.83 2.47
N THR A 209 0.97 -24.77 2.89
CA THR A 209 0.08 -25.54 2.00
C THR A 209 -1.07 -24.68 1.45
N ASP A 210 -1.74 -25.17 0.40
CA ASP A 210 -2.90 -24.45 -0.15
C ASP A 210 -4.01 -24.31 0.91
N TYR A 211 -4.19 -25.32 1.76
CA TYR A 211 -5.17 -25.29 2.82
C TYR A 211 -4.84 -24.24 3.89
N GLU A 212 -3.60 -24.21 4.39
CA GLU A 212 -3.16 -23.22 5.39
C GLU A 212 -3.26 -21.80 4.83
N TRP A 213 -2.83 -21.60 3.57
CA TRP A 213 -2.94 -20.29 2.92
C TRP A 213 -4.40 -19.84 2.76
N LYS A 214 -5.30 -20.75 2.36
CA LYS A 214 -6.74 -20.45 2.33
C LYS A 214 -7.26 -20.06 3.71
N LYS A 215 -6.86 -20.79 4.75
CA LYS A 215 -7.28 -20.53 6.13
C LYS A 215 -6.83 -19.15 6.60
N GLU A 216 -5.58 -18.77 6.32
CA GLU A 216 -5.07 -17.42 6.62
C GLU A 216 -5.88 -16.34 5.89
N LYS A 217 -6.14 -16.52 4.59
CA LYS A 217 -6.96 -15.59 3.80
C LYS A 217 -8.40 -15.49 4.28
N SER A 218 -9.01 -16.60 4.67
CA SER A 218 -10.40 -16.64 5.13
C SER A 218 -10.58 -15.95 6.48
N MET A 219 -9.57 -15.95 7.36
CA MET A 219 -9.63 -15.21 8.63
C MET A 219 -9.75 -13.69 8.44
N TYR A 220 -9.28 -13.15 7.30
CA TYR A 220 -9.32 -11.72 7.03
C TYR A 220 -10.56 -11.27 6.22
N ASP A 221 -11.23 -12.22 5.55
CA ASP A 221 -12.40 -11.98 4.68
C ASP A 221 -12.17 -10.90 3.60
N GLU A 222 -11.09 -11.07 2.82
CA GLU A 222 -10.69 -10.17 1.73
C GLU A 222 -11.81 -9.91 0.71
N GLU A 223 -12.54 -10.95 0.29
CA GLU A 223 -13.66 -10.80 -0.65
C GLU A 223 -14.88 -10.19 0.05
N GLY A 224 -15.19 -10.58 1.29
CA GLY A 224 -16.31 -10.02 2.05
C GLY A 224 -16.20 -8.51 2.27
N GLN A 225 -15.00 -7.99 2.54
CA GLN A 225 -14.80 -6.53 2.62
C GLN A 225 -15.17 -5.81 1.32
N LEU A 226 -14.87 -6.39 0.16
CA LEU A 226 -15.27 -5.84 -1.14
C LEU A 226 -16.79 -6.00 -1.35
N VAL A 227 -17.34 -7.18 -1.05
CA VAL A 227 -18.77 -7.50 -1.21
C VAL A 227 -19.63 -6.55 -0.39
N ASP A 228 -19.31 -6.35 0.89
CA ASP A 228 -20.08 -5.48 1.78
C ASP A 228 -20.13 -4.05 1.24
N ARG A 229 -18.99 -3.55 0.74
CA ARG A 229 -18.88 -2.21 0.15
C ARG A 229 -19.66 -2.08 -1.15
N VAL A 230 -19.56 -3.07 -2.02
CA VAL A 230 -20.28 -3.13 -3.29
C VAL A 230 -21.80 -3.23 -3.07
N THR A 231 -22.22 -4.07 -2.13
CA THR A 231 -23.62 -4.27 -1.76
C THR A 231 -24.19 -2.98 -1.18
N PHE A 232 -23.48 -2.35 -0.23
CA PHE A 232 -23.89 -1.08 0.35
C PHE A 232 -23.95 0.05 -0.69
N ALA A 233 -22.96 0.14 -1.58
CA ALA A 233 -22.88 1.24 -2.54
C ALA A 233 -23.89 1.11 -3.68
N TRP A 234 -24.16 -0.10 -4.18
CA TRP A 234 -24.88 -0.29 -5.45
C TRP A 234 -26.02 -1.31 -5.41
N ASP A 235 -26.38 -1.83 -4.24
CA ASP A 235 -27.40 -2.88 -4.08
C ASP A 235 -27.12 -4.08 -5.03
N TRP A 236 -25.84 -4.39 -5.19
CA TRP A 236 -25.38 -5.41 -6.13
C TRP A 236 -25.17 -6.73 -5.41
N GLU A 237 -25.85 -7.76 -5.88
CA GLU A 237 -25.64 -9.14 -5.45
C GLU A 237 -24.30 -9.66 -6.00
N PHE A 238 -23.21 -9.34 -5.29
CA PHE A 238 -21.88 -9.83 -5.66
C PHE A 238 -21.83 -11.33 -5.43
N LYS A 239 -21.58 -12.07 -6.51
CA LYS A 239 -21.29 -13.50 -6.38
C LYS A 239 -19.86 -13.64 -5.92
N TYR A 240 -19.70 -14.00 -4.65
CA TYR A 240 -18.44 -14.49 -4.11
C TYR A 240 -17.78 -15.43 -5.11
N ILE A 241 -16.54 -15.11 -5.45
CA ILE A 241 -15.76 -15.95 -6.36
C ILE A 241 -15.11 -17.10 -5.59
N TYR A 242 -15.29 -17.14 -4.25
CA TYR A 242 -14.86 -18.18 -3.32
C TYR A 242 -15.01 -19.60 -3.89
N GLN A 243 -13.96 -20.04 -4.59
CA GLN A 243 -13.58 -21.45 -4.73
C GLN A 243 -12.79 -21.92 -3.48
N TRP A 244 -12.83 -21.16 -2.39
CA TRP A 244 -11.90 -21.25 -1.27
C TRP A 244 -12.54 -21.09 0.11
N ARG A 245 -13.85 -21.34 0.24
CA ARG A 245 -14.39 -21.70 1.57
C ARG A 245 -13.72 -23.03 1.96
N ILE A 246 -13.22 -23.10 3.19
CA ILE A 246 -12.98 -24.40 3.80
C ILE A 246 -14.39 -24.92 4.06
N ASP A 247 -14.82 -25.91 3.29
CA ASP A 247 -16.02 -26.65 3.65
C ASP A 247 -15.74 -27.26 5.03
N ASP A 248 -16.57 -26.91 6.02
CA ASP A 248 -16.53 -27.47 7.37
C ASP A 248 -16.83 -28.98 7.35
#